data_AF-A0A657AXD1-F1
#
_entry.id   AF-A0A657AXD1-F1
#
_cell.length_a   1.000
_cell.length_b   1.000
_cell.length_c   1.000
_cell.angle_alpha   90.00
_cell.angle_beta   90.00
_cell.angle_gamma   90.00
#
_symmetry.space_group_name_H-M   'P 1'
#
loop_
_entity.id
_entity.type
_entity.pdbx_description
1 polymer ?
#
loop_
_entity_poly.entity_id
_entity_poly.type
_entity_poly.pdbx_seq_one_letter_code
_entity_poly.pdbx_strand_id
1 'polypeptide(L)'
;MDKELLHVQIISALKSRYDIAYSAAKQAYETATHEENVAENKYDTLGLEASYLAEGQARRMAEAENALKTFERLKPKNFGEDDAIQFGTLIGLRELGTGRDEAASEVFLSPVAGG
;
A
#
# COMPACT_ATOMS: atom_id res chain seq x y z
N MET A 1 -2.36 6.22 22.43
CA MET A 1 -2.90 6.24 21.05
C MET A 1 -4.09 5.29 20.97
N ASP A 2 -5.19 5.67 20.34
CA ASP A 2 -6.35 4.77 20.14
C ASP A 2 -6.08 3.85 18.94
N LYS A 3 -6.04 2.54 19.21
CA LYS A 3 -5.71 1.51 18.21
C LYS A 3 -6.79 1.38 17.14
N GLU A 4 -8.05 1.55 17.51
CA GLU A 4 -9.17 1.52 16.56
C GLU A 4 -9.09 2.73 15.62
N LEU A 5 -8.78 3.90 16.18
CA LEU A 5 -8.58 5.12 15.39
C LEU A 5 -7.40 4.95 14.41
N LEU A 6 -6.27 4.41 14.86
CA LEU A 6 -5.11 4.15 14.00
C LEU A 6 -5.48 3.18 12.87
N HIS A 7 -6.23 2.12 13.17
CA HIS A 7 -6.67 1.14 12.18
C HIS A 7 -7.53 1.78 11.09
N VAL A 8 -8.50 2.61 11.47
CA VAL A 8 -9.35 3.38 10.54
C VAL A 8 -8.50 4.33 9.68
N GLN A 9 -7.52 5.02 10.27
CA GLN A 9 -6.63 5.93 9.54
C GLN A 9 -5.77 5.19 8.51
N ILE A 10 -5.24 4.01 8.85
CA ILE A 10 -4.45 3.21 7.91
C ILE A 10 -5.33 2.69 6.77
N ILE A 11 -6.55 2.20 7.05
CA ILE A 11 -7.50 1.80 6.00
C ILE A 11 -7.80 2.97 5.07
N SER A 12 -8.07 4.16 5.61
CA SER A 12 -8.35 5.36 4.81
C SER A 12 -7.16 5.72 3.90
N ALA A 13 -5.93 5.62 4.41
CA ALA A 13 -4.73 5.89 3.63
C ALA A 13 -4.50 4.85 2.52
N LEU A 14 -4.70 3.56 2.82
CA LEU A 14 -4.60 2.48 1.83
C LEU A 14 -5.66 2.61 0.73
N LYS A 15 -6.90 2.98 1.10
CA LYS A 15 -7.97 3.23 0.15
C LYS A 15 -7.65 4.40 -0.78
N SER A 16 -7.16 5.51 -0.23
CA SER A 16 -6.71 6.66 -1.02
C SER A 16 -5.60 6.27 -2.02
N ARG A 17 -4.63 5.45 -1.59
CA ARG A 17 -3.57 4.92 -2.47
C ARG A 17 -4.14 4.03 -3.58
N TYR A 18 -5.11 3.17 -3.26
CA TYR A 18 -5.80 2.34 -4.24
C TYR A 18 -6.54 3.19 -5.27
N ASP A 19 -7.31 4.20 -4.83
CA ASP A 19 -8.10 5.06 -5.72
C ASP A 19 -7.20 5.83 -6.72
N ILE A 20 -6.03 6.29 -6.27
CA ILE A 20 -5.02 6.92 -7.13
C ILE A 20 -4.48 5.92 -8.15
N ALA A 21 -4.09 4.72 -7.72
CA ALA A 21 -3.55 3.69 -8.61
C ALA A 21 -4.58 3.20 -9.63
N TYR A 22 -5.84 3.06 -9.21
CA TYR A 22 -6.97 2.72 -10.08
C TYR A 22 -7.16 3.77 -11.16
N SER A 23 -7.18 5.05 -10.78
CA SER A 23 -7.35 6.16 -11.73
C SER A 23 -6.21 6.21 -12.75
N ALA A 24 -4.98 6.01 -12.31
CA ALA A 24 -3.81 5.95 -13.19
C ALA A 24 -3.84 4.76 -14.16
N ALA A 25 -4.24 3.57 -13.67
CA ALA A 25 -4.39 2.38 -14.51
C ALA A 25 -5.48 2.57 -15.57
N LYS A 26 -6.62 3.15 -15.18
CA LYS A 26 -7.71 3.46 -16.10
C LYS A 26 -7.27 4.43 -17.20
N GLN A 27 -6.62 5.54 -16.83
CA GLN A 27 -6.13 6.53 -17.81
C GLN A 27 -5.10 5.92 -18.76
N ALA A 28 -4.16 5.11 -18.25
CA ALA A 28 -3.15 4.47 -19.07
C ALA A 28 -3.76 3.45 -20.05
N TYR A 29 -4.78 2.70 -19.60
CA TYR A 29 -5.54 1.80 -20.46
C TYR A 29 -6.28 2.55 -21.58
N GLU A 30 -7.02 3.60 -21.23
CA GLU A 30 -7.73 4.44 -22.21
C GLU A 30 -6.77 5.00 -23.25
N THR A 31 -5.61 5.48 -22.82
CA THR A 31 -4.53 5.97 -23.70
C THR A 31 -4.03 4.86 -24.63
N ALA A 32 -3.73 3.67 -24.10
CA ALA A 32 -3.22 2.54 -24.87
C ALA A 32 -4.23 2.02 -25.93
N THR A 33 -5.54 2.17 -25.67
CA THR A 33 -6.60 1.74 -26.58
C THR A 33 -7.13 2.83 -27.51
N HIS A 34 -6.63 4.07 -27.39
CA HIS A 34 -7.08 5.19 -28.20
C HIS A 34 -6.66 5.02 -29.66
N GLU A 35 -7.53 5.41 -30.61
CA GLU A 35 -7.30 5.23 -32.04
C GLU A 35 -6.01 5.93 -32.53
N GLU A 36 -5.67 7.09 -31.95
CA GLU A 36 -4.41 7.82 -32.24
C GLU A 36 -3.13 7.09 -31.78
N ASN A 37 -3.26 6.09 -30.92
CA ASN A 37 -2.13 5.26 -30.47
C ASN A 37 -2.08 3.90 -31.19
N VAL A 38 -2.99 3.64 -32.13
CA VAL A 38 -2.90 2.48 -33.01
C VAL A 38 -1.76 2.73 -33.99
N ALA A 39 -0.78 1.83 -34.02
CA ALA A 39 0.38 1.97 -34.92
C ALA A 39 -0.08 2.02 -36.39
N GLU A 40 0.12 3.16 -37.05
CA GLU A 40 -0.19 3.35 -38.47
C GLU A 40 0.94 2.80 -39.36
N ASN A 41 2.16 2.75 -38.83
CA ASN A 41 3.33 2.20 -39.51
C ASN A 41 4.23 1.36 -38.59
N LYS A 42 5.18 0.61 -39.19
CA LYS A 42 6.09 -0.33 -38.49
C LYS A 42 7.15 0.32 -37.59
N TYR A 43 7.21 1.64 -37.54
CA TYR A 43 8.14 2.42 -36.71
C TYR A 43 7.42 3.18 -35.58
N ASP A 44 6.08 3.13 -35.49
CA ASP A 44 5.34 3.78 -34.42
C ASP A 44 5.51 3.03 -33.10
N THR A 45 6.04 3.71 -32.08
CA THR A 45 6.26 3.14 -30.74
C THR A 45 5.21 3.59 -29.72
N LEU A 46 4.42 4.62 -30.04
CA LEU A 46 3.44 5.23 -29.13
C LEU A 46 2.46 4.21 -28.53
N GLY A 47 1.86 3.36 -29.36
CA GLY A 47 0.95 2.30 -28.87
C GLY A 47 1.65 1.26 -28.00
N LEU A 48 2.90 0.91 -28.32
CA LEU A 48 3.67 -0.07 -27.55
C LEU A 48 4.10 0.50 -26.18
N GLU A 49 4.60 1.74 -26.15
CA GLU A 49 4.98 2.44 -24.93
C GLU A 49 3.77 2.67 -24.02
N ALA A 50 2.62 3.06 -24.60
CA ALA A 50 1.36 3.21 -23.87
C ALA A 50 0.88 1.87 -23.29
N SER A 51 1.03 0.77 -24.02
CA SER A 51 0.69 -0.58 -23.55
C SER A 51 1.54 -1.01 -22.36
N TYR A 52 2.87 -0.79 -22.42
CA TYR A 52 3.76 -1.08 -21.29
C TYR A 52 3.44 -0.22 -20.06
N LEU A 53 3.12 1.07 -20.26
CA LEU A 53 2.68 1.93 -19.17
C LEU A 53 1.38 1.43 -18.55
N ALA A 54 0.40 1.04 -19.37
CA ALA A 54 -0.88 0.49 -18.90
C ALA A 54 -0.67 -0.80 -18.09
N GLU A 55 0.19 -1.70 -18.54
CA GLU A 55 0.54 -2.92 -17.81
C GLU A 55 1.18 -2.57 -16.44
N GLY A 56 2.15 -1.65 -16.43
CA GLY A 56 2.81 -1.21 -15.19
C GLY A 56 1.83 -0.59 -14.18
N GLN A 57 0.89 0.23 -14.65
CA GLN A 57 -0.13 0.84 -13.79
C GLN A 57 -1.15 -0.19 -13.29
N ALA A 58 -1.56 -1.13 -14.14
CA ALA A 58 -2.46 -2.23 -13.74
C ALA A 58 -1.84 -3.09 -12.63
N ARG A 59 -0.54 -3.39 -12.72
CA ARG A 59 0.19 -4.09 -11.67
C ARG A 59 0.19 -3.31 -10.36
N ARG A 60 0.47 -1.99 -10.40
CA ARG A 60 0.45 -1.13 -9.20
C ARG A 60 -0.93 -1.06 -8.55
N MET A 61 -1.98 -0.97 -9.36
CA MET A 61 -3.36 -1.02 -8.87
C MET A 61 -3.65 -2.35 -8.14
N ALA A 62 -3.25 -3.48 -8.72
CA ALA A 62 -3.43 -4.80 -8.11
C ALA A 62 -2.64 -4.95 -6.79
N GLU A 63 -1.41 -4.43 -6.72
CA GLU A 63 -0.61 -4.40 -5.50
C GLU A 63 -1.27 -3.55 -4.41
N ALA A 64 -1.79 -2.37 -4.76
CA ALA A 64 -2.50 -1.48 -3.83
C ALA A 64 -3.82 -2.11 -3.33
N GLU A 65 -4.58 -2.76 -4.22
CA GLU A 65 -5.80 -3.48 -3.86
C GLU A 65 -5.51 -4.63 -2.88
N ASN A 66 -4.44 -5.40 -3.14
CA ASN A 66 -4.03 -6.49 -2.26
C ASN A 66 -3.61 -5.95 -0.88
N ALA A 67 -2.86 -4.85 -0.84
CA ALA A 67 -2.48 -4.22 0.42
C ALA A 67 -3.71 -3.76 1.23
N LEU A 68 -4.68 -3.10 0.59
CA LEU A 68 -5.94 -2.70 1.23
C LEU A 68 -6.68 -3.92 1.78
N LYS A 69 -6.95 -4.93 0.95
CA LYS A 69 -7.66 -6.16 1.36
C LYS A 69 -6.93 -6.91 2.47
N THR A 70 -5.61 -6.95 2.43
CA THR A 70 -4.80 -7.61 3.46
C THR A 70 -4.89 -6.89 4.80
N PHE A 71 -4.89 -5.55 4.79
CA PHE A 71 -5.04 -4.78 6.01
C PHE A 71 -6.48 -4.79 6.55
N GLU A 72 -7.51 -4.75 5.69
CA GLU A 72 -8.91 -4.87 6.12
C GLU A 72 -9.21 -6.20 6.83
N ARG A 73 -8.48 -7.27 6.48
CA ARG A 73 -8.58 -8.57 7.18
C ARG A 73 -7.86 -8.59 8.53
N LEU A 74 -6.93 -7.66 8.77
CA LEU A 74 -6.25 -7.53 10.05
C LEU A 74 -7.21 -6.91 11.06
N LYS A 75 -7.75 -7.70 11.98
CA LYS A 75 -8.61 -7.18 13.04
C LYS A 75 -7.77 -6.67 14.21
N PRO A 76 -8.07 -5.50 14.79
CA PRO A 76 -7.50 -5.09 16.05
C PRO A 76 -7.74 -6.17 17.11
N LYS A 77 -6.67 -6.66 17.73
CA LYS A 77 -6.72 -7.56 18.88
C LYS A 77 -6.19 -6.84 20.11
N ASN A 78 -6.78 -7.07 21.28
CA ASN A 78 -6.15 -6.70 22.54
C ASN A 78 -5.00 -7.68 22.83
N PHE A 79 -3.82 -7.14 23.16
CA PHE A 79 -2.65 -7.92 23.51
C PHE A 79 -2.47 -7.91 25.02
N GLY A 80 -2.30 -9.09 25.62
CA GLY A 80 -1.86 -9.26 27.00
C GLY A 80 -0.32 -9.28 27.12
N GLU A 81 0.19 -9.25 28.35
CA GLU A 81 1.63 -9.24 28.63
C GLU A 81 2.35 -10.51 28.12
N ASP A 82 1.64 -11.64 28.05
CA ASP A 82 2.16 -12.93 27.57
C ASP A 82 1.91 -13.18 26.07
N ASP A 83 1.22 -12.28 25.36
CA ASP A 83 0.97 -12.45 23.93
C ASP A 83 2.25 -12.19 23.11
N ALA A 84 2.55 -13.08 22.18
CA ALA A 84 3.65 -12.86 21.23
C ALA A 84 3.36 -11.66 20.31
N ILE A 85 4.43 -10.92 20.00
CA ILE A 85 4.41 -9.82 19.02
C ILE A 85 4.01 -10.36 17.65
N GLN A 86 3.03 -9.70 17.00
CA GLN A 86 2.52 -10.09 15.69
C GLN A 86 2.05 -8.87 14.90
N PHE A 87 1.58 -9.08 13.67
CA PHE A 87 0.96 -8.01 12.90
C PHE A 87 -0.28 -7.46 13.62
N GLY A 88 -0.45 -6.14 13.56
CA GLY A 88 -1.49 -5.43 14.29
C GLY A 88 -1.10 -5.01 15.70
N THR A 89 0.14 -5.26 16.14
CA THR A 89 0.67 -4.82 17.44
C THR A 89 1.34 -3.46 17.33
N LEU A 90 1.06 -2.58 18.28
CA LEU A 90 1.87 -1.38 18.54
C LEU A 90 2.97 -1.78 19.54
N ILE A 91 4.23 -1.64 19.14
CA ILE A 91 5.38 -2.02 19.96
C ILE A 91 6.25 -0.81 20.28
N GLY A 92 6.76 -0.77 21.51
CA GLY A 92 7.80 0.17 21.90
C GLY A 92 9.18 -0.39 21.57
N LEU A 93 10.03 0.41 20.94
CA LEU A 93 11.43 0.09 20.70
C LEU A 93 12.28 0.82 21.73
N ARG A 94 13.24 0.12 22.34
CA ARG A 94 14.20 0.69 23.30
C ARG A 94 15.60 0.59 22.75
N GLU A 95 16.37 1.65 22.95
CA GLU A 95 17.79 1.64 22.62
C GLU A 95 18.59 0.93 23.71
N LEU A 96 19.38 -0.08 23.33
CA LEU A 96 20.26 -0.80 24.25
C LEU A 96 21.47 0.06 24.63
N GLY A 97 21.94 -0.05 25.87
CA GLY A 97 23.18 0.60 26.33
C GLY A 97 23.04 2.04 26.84
N THR A 98 21.83 2.63 26.81
CA THR A 98 21.57 3.99 27.29
C THR A 98 21.16 4.06 28.77
N GLY A 99 20.92 2.91 29.42
CA GLY A 99 20.46 2.82 30.80
C GLY A 99 19.03 3.34 31.04
N ARG A 100 18.29 3.70 29.98
CA ARG A 100 16.89 4.13 30.05
C ARG A 100 15.96 2.94 29.86
N ASP A 101 14.95 2.82 30.72
CA ASP A 101 13.91 1.78 30.60
C ASP A 101 12.72 2.20 29.73
N GLU A 102 12.62 3.48 29.37
CA GLU A 102 11.54 4.01 28.53
C GLU A 102 11.74 3.67 27.05
N ALA A 103 10.64 3.45 26.32
CA ALA A 103 10.69 3.26 24.87
C ALA A 103 11.16 4.55 24.18
N ALA A 104 12.14 4.42 23.29
CA ALA A 104 12.66 5.50 22.46
C ALA A 104 11.72 5.86 21.30
N SER A 105 10.93 4.90 20.81
CA SER A 105 9.90 5.12 19.80
C SER A 105 8.81 4.05 19.85
N GLU A 106 7.63 4.35 19.29
CA GLU A 106 6.54 3.40 19.09
C GLU A 106 6.35 3.13 17.60
N VAL A 107 6.22 1.86 17.22
CA VAL A 107 5.98 1.46 15.83
C VAL A 107 4.82 0.48 15.75
N PHE A 108 4.00 0.62 14.69
CA PHE A 108 2.90 -0.31 14.43
C PHE A 108 3.34 -1.36 13.40
N LEU A 109 3.26 -2.63 13.78
CA LEU A 109 3.60 -3.76 12.91
C LEU A 109 2.48 -4.03 11.91
N SER A 110 2.64 -3.51 10.69
CA SER A 110 1.69 -3.71 9.59
C SER A 110 2.05 -4.94 8.74
N PRO A 111 1.07 -5.76 8.30
CA PRO A 111 1.30 -6.87 7.37
C PRO A 111 1.52 -6.41 5.91
N VAL A 112 1.34 -5.13 5.64
CA VAL A 112 1.53 -4.50 4.33
C VAL A 112 2.49 -3.33 4.44
N ALA A 113 3.04 -2.89 3.30
CA ALA A 113 4.04 -1.83 3.23
C ALA A 113 3.73 -0.66 4.20
N GLY A 114 4.59 -0.50 5.20
CA GLY A 114 4.64 0.66 6.09
C GLY A 114 5.52 1.75 5.49
N GLY A 115 5.16 3.00 5.75
CA GLY A 115 6.02 4.16 5.48
C GLY A 115 7.01 4.38 6.60
#